data_AF-A0A316HU75-F1
#
_entry.id   AF-A0A316HU75-F1
#
_cell.length_a   1.000
_cell.length_b   1.000
_cell.length_c   1.000
_cell.angle_alpha   90.00
_cell.angle_beta   90.00
_cell.angle_gamma   90.00
#
_symmetry.space_group_name_H-M   'P 1'
#
loop_
_entity.id
_entity.type
_entity.pdbx_description
1 polymer ?
#
loop_
_entity_poly.entity_id
_entity_poly.type
_entity_poly.pdbx_seq_one_letter_code
_entity_poly.pdbx_strand_id
1 'polypeptide(L)' 'MLAKLTSKNQITLPKAAVSGVDAAEYFDVTVEGGRIVLTPVRVQKAQAVREKLEQLGITEQDVEDAVAWARR' A
#
# COMPACT_ATOMS: atom_id res chain seq x y z
N MET A 1 26.47 -4.49 -5.13
CA MET A 1 25.67 -5.72 -5.00
C MET A 1 24.95 -5.95 -6.32
N LEU A 2 24.71 -7.20 -6.73
CA LEU A 2 24.03 -7.53 -8.00
C LEU A 2 22.79 -8.37 -7.71
N ALA A 3 21.72 -8.15 -8.47
CA ALA A 3 20.51 -8.97 -8.46
C ALA A 3 20.22 -9.42 -9.90
N LYS A 4 19.63 -10.61 -10.05
CA LYS A 4 19.27 -11.18 -11.35
C LYS A 4 17.78 -11.00 -11.61
N LEU A 5 17.42 -10.62 -12.83
CA LEU A 5 16.06 -10.70 -13.32
C LEU A 5 15.72 -12.15 -13.69
N THR A 6 14.67 -12.70 -13.09
CA THR A 6 14.18 -14.05 -13.44
C THR A 6 13.35 -14.01 -14.73
N SER A 7 13.08 -15.18 -15.31
CA SER A 7 12.19 -15.31 -16.48
C SER A 7 10.75 -14.88 -16.21
N LYS A 8 10.35 -14.79 -14.93
CA LYS A 8 9.02 -14.29 -14.52
C LYS A 8 9.02 -12.79 -14.24
N ASN A 9 10.04 -12.06 -14.69
CA ASN A 9 10.21 -10.63 -14.45
C ASN A 9 10.27 -10.26 -12.95
N GLN A 10 10.88 -11.12 -12.13
CA GLN A 10 11.07 -10.88 -10.70
C GLN A 10 12.53 -10.53 -10.41
N ILE A 11 12.74 -9.55 -9.52
CA ILE A 11 14.05 -9.19 -8.98
C ILE A 11 13.97 -9.31 -7.46
N THR A 12 14.86 -10.10 -6.86
CA THR A 12 14.98 -10.18 -5.40
C THR A 12 16.03 -9.18 -4.92
N LEU A 13 15.65 -8.26 -4.05
CA LEU A 13 16.55 -7.26 -3.50
C LEU A 13 17.38 -7.85 -2.34
N PRO A 14 18.70 -7.57 -2.28
CA PRO A 14 19.52 -7.97 -1.14
C PRO A 14 19.02 -7.34 0.17
N LYS A 15 19.01 -8.10 1.26
CA LYS A 15 18.56 -7.61 2.58
C LYS A 15 19.25 -6.31 3.01
N ALA A 16 20.56 -6.20 2.76
CA ALA A 16 21.33 -4.99 3.08
C ALA A 16 20.86 -3.74 2.33
N ALA A 17 20.31 -3.88 1.11
CA ALA A 17 19.75 -2.77 0.37
C ALA A 17 18.39 -2.34 0.96
N VAL A 18 17.53 -3.30 1.29
CA VAL A 18 16.22 -3.04 1.91
C VAL A 18 16.38 -2.45 3.32
N SER A 19 17.38 -2.89 4.09
CA SER A 19 17.65 -2.33 5.42
C SER A 19 18.13 -0.88 5.41
N GLY A 20 18.56 -0.35 4.26
CA GLY A 20 18.94 1.05 4.10
C GLY A 20 17.76 1.99 3.81
N VAL A 21 16.55 1.45 3.61
CA VAL A 21 15.31 2.20 3.39
C VAL A 21 14.31 1.88 4.50
N ASP A 22 13.35 2.78 4.75
CA ASP A 22 12.30 2.55 5.75
C ASP A 22 11.52 1.26 5.45
N ALA A 23 11.14 0.55 6.51
CA ALA A 23 10.38 -0.69 6.40
C ALA A 23 9.02 -0.43 5.73
N ALA A 24 8.89 -0.86 4.48
CA ALA A 24 7.64 -0.86 3.74
C ALA A 24 7.34 -2.23 3.16
N GLU A 25 6.05 -2.58 3.16
CA GLU A 25 5.52 -3.82 2.59
C GLU A 25 5.32 -3.68 1.06
N TYR A 26 5.15 -2.45 0.58
CA TYR A 26 4.89 -2.12 -0.82
C TYR A 26 5.78 -0.97 -1.28
N PHE A 27 6.10 -0.96 -2.57
CA PHE A 27 6.87 0.07 -3.23
C PHE A 27 6.10 0.55 -4.47
N ASP A 28 6.05 1.86 -4.66
CA ASP A 28 5.75 2.43 -5.97
C ASP A 28 6.97 2.25 -6.89
N VAL A 29 6.72 1.96 -8.17
CA VAL A 29 7.76 1.57 -9.13
C VAL A 29 7.72 2.51 -10.33
N THR A 30 8.76 3.32 -10.49
CA THR A 30 8.91 4.24 -11.64
C THR A 30 10.20 3.98 -12.40
N VAL A 31 10.27 4.48 -13.64
CA VAL A 31 11.49 4.46 -14.47
C VAL A 31 11.97 5.88 -14.68
N GLU A 32 13.17 6.19 -14.20
CA GLU A 32 13.77 7.52 -14.28
C GLU A 32 15.18 7.40 -14.85
N GLY A 33 15.42 8.00 -16.02
CA GLY A 33 16.74 7.96 -16.67
C GLY A 33 17.29 6.55 -16.89
N GLY A 34 16.41 5.58 -17.18
CA GLY A 34 16.78 4.17 -17.36
C GLY A 34 17.04 3.40 -16.06
N ARG A 35 16.72 3.99 -14.90
CA ARG A 35 16.81 3.34 -13.58
C ARG A 35 15.41 2.99 -13.10
N ILE A 36 15.26 1.83 -12.46
CA ILE A 36 14.06 1.51 -11.70
C ILE A 36 14.20 2.15 -10.32
N VAL A 37 13.27 3.03 -9.98
CA VAL A 37 13.19 3.67 -8.66
C VAL A 37 12.07 3.00 -7.87
N LEU A 38 12.39 2.61 -6.64
CA LEU A 38 11.47 1.96 -5.71
C LEU A 38 11.23 2.90 -4.53
N THR A 39 10.03 3.44 -4.43
CA THR A 39 9.66 4.36 -3.36
C THR A 39 8.81 3.64 -2.33
N PRO A 40 9.25 3.51 -1.07
CA PRO A 40 8.44 2.92 -0.01
C PRO A 40 7.08 3.62 0.09
N VAL A 41 5.98 2.86 -0.02
CA VAL A 41 4.64 3.40 0.17
C VAL A 41 3.95 2.71 1.32
N ARG A 42 3.29 3.51 2.17
CA ARG A 42 2.33 3.00 3.13
C ARG A 42 1.02 2.79 2.39
N VAL A 43 0.65 1.55 2.14
CA VAL A 43 -0.71 1.24 1.69
C VAL A 43 -1.65 1.67 2.81
N GLN A 44 -2.30 2.81 2.62
CA GLN A 44 -3.34 3.27 3.53
C GLN A 44 -4.54 2.34 3.34
N LYS A 45 -4.57 1.25 4.10
CA LYS A 45 -5.72 0.32 4.17
C LYS A 45 -7.01 1.07 4.50
N ALA A 46 -6.92 2.22 5.16
CA ALA A 46 -8.05 3.12 5.41
C ALA A 46 -8.74 3.59 4.13
N GLN A 47 -8.01 3.87 3.05
CA GLN A 47 -8.61 4.30 1.79
C GLN A 47 -9.36 3.16 1.10
N ALA A 48 -8.76 1.97 1.04
CA ALA A 48 -9.42 0.77 0.53
C ALA A 48 -10.67 0.40 1.36
N VAL A 49 -10.64 0.63 2.67
CA VAL A 49 -11.80 0.47 3.56
C VAL A 49 -12.88 1.52 3.23
N ARG A 50 -12.52 2.80 3.08
CA ARG A 50 -13.48 3.86 2.69
C ARG A 50 -14.13 3.58 1.34
N GLU A 51 -13.35 3.24 0.32
CA GLU A 51 -13.88 2.86 -1.01
C GLU A 51 -14.82 1.66 -0.91
N LYS A 52 -14.50 0.68 -0.06
CA LYS A 52 -15.37 -0.47 0.15
C LYS A 52 -16.67 -0.10 0.85
N LEU A 53 -16.63 0.80 1.84
CA LEU A 53 -17.82 1.31 2.52
C LEU A 53 -18.71 2.10 1.55
N GLU A 54 -18.14 2.97 0.72
CA GLU A 54 -18.86 3.69 -0.34
C GLU A 54 -19.55 2.75 -1.33
N GLN A 55 -18.86 1.70 -1.80
CA GLN A 55 -19.45 0.68 -2.69
C GLN A 55 -20.62 -0.07 -2.05
N LEU A 56 -20.62 -0.20 -0.72
CA LEU A 56 -21.71 -0.81 0.03
C LEU A 56 -22.84 0.18 0.32
N GLY A 57 -22.72 1.44 -0.12
CA GLY A 57 -23.68 2.51 0.17
C GLY A 57 -23.62 2.98 1.62
N ILE A 58 -22.57 2.63 2.36
CA ILE A 58 -22.38 3.03 3.76
C ILE A 58 -21.73 4.40 3.76
N THR A 59 -22.44 5.35 4.35
CA THR A 59 -22.09 6.77 4.45
C THR A 59 -21.70 7.13 5.89
N GLU A 60 -21.21 8.35 6.09
CA GLU A 60 -20.95 8.87 7.43
C GLU A 60 -22.22 8.92 8.30
N GLN A 61 -23.39 9.12 7.68
CA GLN A 61 -24.68 9.12 8.39
C GLN A 61 -25.00 7.74 8.98
N ASP A 62 -24.69 6.65 8.25
CA ASP A 62 -24.91 5.29 8.75
C ASP A 62 -24.06 5.00 10.00
N VAL A 63 -22.88 5.62 10.10
CA VAL A 63 -22.02 5.53 11.28
C VAL A 63 -22.60 6.33 12.45
N GLU A 64 -23.09 7.55 12.19
CA GLU A 64 -23.73 8.38 13.21
C GLU A 64 -24.98 7.69 13.79
N ASP A 65 -25.83 7.14 12.93
CA ASP A 65 -27.05 6.45 13.30
C ASP A 65 -26.75 5.19 14.13
N ALA A 66 -25.73 4.41 13.73
CA ALA A 66 -25.28 3.23 14.47
C ALA A 66 -24.75 3.59 15.87
N VAL A 67 -23.98 4.68 15.99
CA VAL A 67 -23.46 5.15 17.28
C VAL A 67 -24.58 5.68 18.18
N ALA A 68 -25.54 6.42 17.61
CA ALA A 68 -26.71 6.90 18.33
C ALA A 68 -27.57 5.74 18.86
N TRP A 69 -27.76 4.69 18.05
CA TRP A 69 -28.47 3.47 18.44
C TRP A 69 -27.75 2.72 19.57
N ALA A 70 -26.43 2.52 19.46
CA ALA A 70 -25.65 1.77 20.45
C ALA A 70 -25.53 2.47 21.82
N ARG A 71 -25.75 3.80 21.87
CA ARG A 71 -25.74 4.60 23.11
C ARG A 71 -27.10 4.70 23.81
N ARG A 72 -28.12 4.02 23.28
CA ARG A 72 -29.48 3.98 23.82
C ARG A 72 -29.67 2.75 24.68
#